data_AF-A0A0F9H9B0-F1
#
_entry.id   AF-A0A0F9H9B0-F1
#
_cell.length_a   1.000
_cell.length_b   1.000
_cell.length_c   1.000
_cell.angle_alpha   90.00
_cell.angle_beta   90.00
_cell.angle_gamma   90.00
#
_symmetry.space_group_name_H-M   'P 1'
#
loop_
_entity.id
_entity.type
_entity.pdbx_description
1 polymer ?
#
loop_
_entity_poly.entity_id
_entity_poly.type
_entity_poly.pdbx_seq_one_letter_code
_entity_poly.pdbx_strand_id
1 'polypeptide(L)'
;MTSQTWQKRWNQHVSKSRSSKGGRWHFPNAIRKYGKDAFDHKVLEVCDTLEEANAAEEKYVSRFDTCDPEKGFNLTKGGSHTPHPIKNPWDRPGFRERHAAIMKKKWEDPEFRKTVLTNLAQVNADMTYAQRSAMSKKIWRDPEFAERMSIIQKEVQSRPEVKIKASEVQKGKKFSPEHCAKIGARSRAMWENPEHRAKASARSKAMWEDPEFRAKMFDPEHRANISKGQRGRVLSPETRFKIGAAHRGRKQNPERRAAQSARQKGRVLDPEVYTRIAASCKRTRSIRLIELIFAL
;
A
#
# COMPACT_ATOMS: atom_id res chain seq x y z
N MET A 1 22.00 13.09 -43.93
CA MET A 1 22.17 14.55 -43.74
C MET A 1 22.42 14.81 -42.26
N THR A 2 23.60 15.30 -41.87
CA THR A 2 23.72 15.89 -40.54
C THR A 2 23.13 17.29 -40.64
N SER A 3 21.93 17.50 -40.11
CA SER A 3 21.27 18.81 -39.89
C SER A 3 22.02 19.68 -38.86
N GLN A 4 23.33 19.51 -38.80
CA GLN A 4 24.20 20.01 -37.76
C GLN A 4 24.92 21.23 -38.30
N THR A 5 25.04 22.25 -37.48
CA THR A 5 25.83 23.44 -37.81
C THR A 5 27.29 23.05 -38.07
N TRP A 6 28.00 23.87 -38.85
CA TRP A 6 29.40 23.63 -39.16
C TRP A 6 30.27 23.50 -37.89
N GLN A 7 29.94 24.23 -36.81
CA GLN A 7 30.64 24.14 -35.53
C GLN A 7 30.47 22.77 -34.87
N LYS A 8 29.25 22.21 -34.89
CA LYS A 8 28.98 20.88 -34.33
C LYS A 8 29.71 19.80 -35.13
N ARG A 9 29.78 19.96 -36.45
CA ARG A 9 30.55 19.07 -37.33
C ARG A 9 32.05 19.16 -37.05
N TRP A 10 32.59 20.37 -36.90
CA TRP A 10 33.98 20.59 -36.54
C TRP A 10 34.33 19.94 -35.19
N ASN A 11 33.50 20.15 -34.17
CA ASN A 11 33.69 19.53 -32.86
C ASN A 11 33.70 18.00 -32.91
N GLN A 12 32.93 17.37 -33.81
CA GLN A 12 33.01 15.92 -34.04
C GLN A 12 34.37 15.51 -34.63
N HIS A 13 34.90 16.28 -35.59
CA HIS A 13 36.23 16.01 -36.15
C HIS A 13 37.33 16.15 -35.08
N VAL A 14 37.26 17.19 -34.24
CA VAL A 14 38.18 17.39 -33.10
C VAL A 14 38.05 16.27 -32.07
N SER A 15 36.83 15.86 -31.70
CA SER A 15 36.64 14.73 -30.79
C SER A 15 37.17 13.43 -31.39
N LYS A 16 36.96 13.22 -32.69
CA LYS A 16 37.39 12.00 -33.38
C LYS A 16 38.90 11.92 -33.48
N SER A 17 39.60 13.04 -33.72
CA SER A 17 41.07 13.07 -33.73
C SER A 17 41.71 12.70 -32.40
N ARG A 18 41.05 13.02 -31.27
CA ARG A 18 41.48 12.59 -29.92
C ARG A 18 41.35 11.09 -29.70
N SER A 19 40.33 10.46 -30.30
CA SER A 19 40.02 9.03 -30.14
C SER A 19 40.68 8.11 -31.17
N SER A 20 41.11 8.65 -32.33
CA SER A 20 41.66 7.83 -33.42
C SER A 20 43.08 7.38 -33.09
N LYS A 21 43.36 6.08 -33.20
CA LYS A 21 44.73 5.55 -33.18
C LYS A 21 45.44 6.06 -34.43
N GLY A 22 46.28 7.08 -34.28
CA GLY A 22 46.96 7.79 -35.37
C GLY A 22 47.53 6.82 -36.41
N GLY A 23 47.19 7.06 -37.68
CA GLY A 23 47.48 6.12 -38.76
C GLY A 23 46.88 6.61 -40.08
N ARG A 24 46.09 5.75 -40.75
CA ARG A 24 45.56 5.86 -42.12
C ARG A 24 44.84 7.17 -42.51
N TRP A 25 44.44 8.03 -41.57
CA TRP A 25 43.55 9.16 -41.83
C TRP A 25 44.32 10.49 -41.75
N HIS A 26 44.47 11.18 -42.88
CA HIS A 26 45.24 12.42 -42.97
C HIS A 26 44.60 13.58 -42.20
N PHE A 27 43.28 13.75 -42.29
CA PHE A 27 42.59 14.88 -41.64
C PHE A 27 42.68 14.88 -40.10
N PRO A 28 42.35 13.79 -39.37
CA PRO A 28 42.53 13.76 -37.91
C PRO A 28 44.00 13.91 -37.46
N ASN A 29 44.94 13.41 -38.27
CA ASN A 29 46.37 13.58 -38.00
C ASN A 29 46.81 15.04 -38.15
N ALA A 30 46.31 15.76 -39.16
CA ALA A 30 46.59 17.17 -39.36
C ALA A 30 46.06 18.02 -38.19
N ILE A 31 44.83 17.77 -37.72
CA ILE A 31 44.26 18.44 -36.54
C ILE A 31 45.12 18.21 -35.29
N ARG A 32 45.66 17.00 -35.12
CA ARG A 32 46.54 16.67 -33.99
C ARG A 32 47.92 17.31 -34.09
N LYS A 33 48.46 17.45 -35.31
CA LYS A 33 49.80 18.01 -35.56
C LYS A 33 49.82 19.53 -35.49
N TYR A 34 48.83 20.19 -36.12
CA TYR A 34 48.80 21.65 -36.27
C TYR A 34 47.87 22.33 -35.25
N GLY A 35 47.02 21.57 -34.56
CA GLY A 35 46.04 22.11 -33.61
C GLY A 35 44.73 22.51 -34.29
N LYS A 36 43.67 22.67 -33.49
CA LYS A 36 42.35 23.04 -33.99
C LYS A 36 42.29 24.48 -34.53
N ASP A 37 43.14 25.37 -34.02
CA ASP A 37 43.13 26.80 -34.34
C ASP A 37 43.91 27.12 -35.63
N ALA A 38 44.59 26.12 -36.22
CA ALA A 38 45.31 26.25 -37.48
C ALA A 38 44.41 26.09 -38.73
N PHE A 39 43.10 25.86 -38.56
CA PHE A 39 42.16 25.64 -39.65
C PHE A 39 41.09 26.74 -39.67
N ASP A 40 40.97 27.42 -40.81
CA ASP A 40 39.87 28.35 -41.06
C ASP A 40 38.69 27.64 -41.73
N HIS A 41 37.47 28.06 -41.39
CA HIS A 41 36.23 27.42 -41.83
C HIS A 41 35.33 28.43 -42.53
N LYS A 42 35.09 28.23 -43.83
CA LYS A 42 34.17 29.02 -44.64
C LYS A 42 33.04 28.15 -45.18
N VAL A 43 31.80 28.59 -45.00
CA VAL A 43 30.62 27.94 -45.59
C VAL A 43 30.59 28.28 -47.08
N LEU A 44 30.68 27.25 -47.94
CA LEU A 44 30.69 27.42 -49.40
C LEU A 44 29.28 27.52 -49.98
N GLU A 45 28.35 26.69 -49.48
CA GLU A 45 26.97 26.61 -49.94
C GLU A 45 26.09 26.07 -48.79
N VAL A 46 24.86 26.55 -48.70
CA VAL A 46 23.84 26.04 -47.76
C VAL A 46 22.79 25.32 -48.59
N CYS A 47 22.67 24.02 -48.39
CA CYS A 47 21.73 23.16 -49.13
C CYS A 47 20.59 22.72 -48.20
N ASP A 48 19.37 22.63 -48.74
CA ASP A 48 18.19 22.21 -47.98
C ASP A 48 17.93 20.71 -48.07
N THR A 49 18.41 20.07 -49.15
CA THR A 49 18.22 18.63 -49.39
C THR A 49 19.54 17.85 -49.39
N LEU A 50 19.46 16.54 -49.12
CA LEU A 50 20.62 15.64 -49.16
C LEU A 50 21.18 15.47 -50.58
N GLU A 51 20.31 15.51 -51.59
CA GLU A 51 20.70 15.38 -52.99
C GLU A 51 21.51 16.59 -53.45
N GLU A 52 21.03 17.81 -53.13
CA GLU A 52 21.76 19.05 -53.38
C GLU A 52 23.09 19.08 -52.61
N ALA A 53 23.10 18.64 -51.35
CA ALA A 53 24.33 18.58 -50.55
C ALA A 53 25.36 17.60 -51.13
N ASN A 54 24.92 16.43 -51.61
CA ASN A 54 25.78 15.43 -52.25
C ASN A 54 26.34 15.96 -53.58
N ALA A 55 25.50 16.60 -54.40
CA ALA A 55 25.91 17.21 -55.66
C ALA A 55 26.88 18.40 -55.44
N ALA A 56 26.62 19.23 -54.43
CA ALA A 56 27.53 20.31 -54.04
C ALA A 56 28.87 19.77 -53.52
N GLU A 57 28.86 18.71 -52.71
CA GLU A 57 30.09 18.06 -52.24
C GLU A 57 30.93 17.57 -53.42
N GLU A 58 30.33 16.85 -54.38
CA GLU A 58 31.03 16.38 -55.59
C GLU A 58 31.59 17.53 -56.43
N LYS A 59 30.78 18.59 -56.63
CA LYS A 59 31.17 19.80 -57.35
C LYS A 59 32.39 20.49 -56.71
N TYR A 60 32.40 20.70 -55.39
CA TYR A 60 33.49 21.40 -54.72
C TYR A 60 34.73 20.52 -54.55
N VAL A 61 34.57 19.22 -54.30
CA VAL A 61 35.70 18.29 -54.25
C VAL A 61 36.43 18.25 -55.58
N SER A 62 35.69 18.19 -56.70
CA SER A 62 36.26 18.25 -58.05
C SER A 62 36.84 19.64 -58.39
N ARG A 63 36.18 20.73 -58.00
CA ARG A 63 36.64 22.10 -58.31
C ARG A 63 37.97 22.45 -57.64
N PHE A 64 38.17 22.00 -56.41
CA PHE A 64 39.36 22.31 -55.61
C PHE A 64 40.39 21.17 -55.62
N ASP A 65 40.12 20.07 -56.33
CA ASP A 65 40.99 18.90 -56.43
C ASP A 65 41.44 18.38 -55.05
N THR A 66 40.51 18.38 -54.09
CA THR A 66 40.82 18.09 -52.67
C THR A 66 41.11 16.61 -52.39
N CYS A 67 41.03 15.77 -53.43
CA CYS A 67 41.45 14.37 -53.40
C CYS A 67 42.95 14.19 -53.59
N ASP A 68 43.63 15.20 -54.15
CA ASP A 68 45.08 15.22 -54.25
C ASP A 68 45.67 15.43 -52.84
N PRO A 69 46.52 14.51 -52.33
CA PRO A 69 47.16 14.65 -51.03
C PRO A 69 48.00 15.93 -50.85
N GLU A 70 48.43 16.57 -51.94
CA GLU A 70 49.16 17.84 -51.89
C GLU A 70 48.22 19.05 -51.72
N LYS A 71 46.95 18.92 -52.10
CA LYS A 71 45.99 20.04 -52.14
C LYS A 71 44.83 19.91 -51.15
N GLY A 72 44.55 18.72 -50.62
CA GLY A 72 43.42 18.52 -49.73
C GLY A 72 43.45 17.26 -48.87
N PHE A 73 42.32 16.99 -48.23
CA PHE A 73 42.18 15.94 -47.22
C PHE A 73 41.07 14.92 -47.55
N ASN A 74 40.39 15.06 -48.69
CA ASN A 74 39.25 14.23 -49.07
C ASN A 74 39.74 12.89 -49.64
N LEU A 75 39.21 11.76 -49.16
CA LEU A 75 39.63 10.42 -49.62
C LEU A 75 38.76 9.87 -50.76
N THR A 76 37.61 10.49 -51.01
CA THR A 76 36.63 10.07 -52.03
C THR A 76 36.12 11.30 -52.76
N LYS A 77 35.59 11.10 -53.98
CA LYS A 77 35.03 12.16 -54.83
C LYS A 77 33.77 12.87 -54.28
N GLY A 78 33.31 12.51 -53.08
CA GLY A 78 32.08 13.04 -52.46
C GLY A 78 30.81 12.28 -52.88
N GLY A 79 29.66 12.73 -52.39
CA GLY A 79 28.34 12.40 -52.95
C GLY A 79 27.68 11.08 -52.54
N SER A 80 28.39 10.19 -51.82
CA SER A 80 27.88 8.85 -51.46
C SER A 80 27.23 8.75 -50.08
N HIS A 81 26.80 9.86 -49.48
CA HIS A 81 26.29 9.84 -48.11
C HIS A 81 24.84 9.32 -48.04
N THR A 82 24.67 8.04 -47.75
CA THR A 82 23.36 7.44 -47.44
C THR A 82 23.08 7.48 -45.94
N PRO A 83 21.85 7.85 -45.48
CA PRO A 83 21.49 7.76 -44.08
C PRO A 83 21.58 6.30 -43.61
N HIS A 84 22.41 6.02 -42.60
CA HIS A 84 22.42 4.70 -42.00
C HIS A 84 21.09 4.43 -41.29
N PRO A 85 20.46 3.25 -41.47
CA PRO A 85 19.27 2.91 -40.73
C PRO A 85 19.59 2.87 -39.23
N ILE A 86 18.86 3.64 -38.42
CA ILE A 86 18.99 3.63 -36.96
C ILE A 86 18.44 2.30 -36.46
N LYS A 87 19.30 1.28 -36.39
CA LYS A 87 18.91 -0.03 -35.83
C LYS A 87 18.83 0.09 -34.31
N ASN A 88 17.62 -0.09 -33.78
CA ASN A 88 17.39 -0.17 -32.34
C ASN A 88 18.26 -1.28 -31.74
N PRO A 89 19.15 -0.97 -30.78
CA PRO A 89 20.02 -1.98 -30.15
C PRO A 89 19.25 -3.15 -29.52
N TRP A 90 18.01 -2.92 -29.07
CA TRP A 90 17.16 -3.91 -28.41
C TRP A 90 16.64 -5.02 -29.33
N ASP A 91 16.65 -4.79 -30.64
CA ASP A 91 16.20 -5.74 -31.66
C ASP A 91 17.32 -6.72 -32.06
N ARG A 92 18.55 -6.48 -31.58
CA ARG A 92 19.70 -7.35 -31.85
C ARG A 92 19.63 -8.60 -30.98
N PRO A 93 19.73 -9.82 -31.56
CA PRO A 93 19.83 -11.06 -30.79
C PRO A 93 20.96 -10.99 -29.75
N GLY A 94 20.69 -11.45 -28.53
CA GLY A 94 21.66 -11.48 -27.42
C GLY A 94 22.11 -10.11 -26.90
N PHE A 95 21.56 -8.98 -27.35
CA PHE A 95 21.87 -7.67 -26.75
C PHE A 95 21.31 -7.56 -25.34
N ARG A 96 20.07 -8.03 -25.12
CA ARG A 96 19.40 -8.00 -23.82
C ARG A 96 20.19 -8.74 -22.75
N GLU A 97 20.68 -9.94 -23.08
CA GLU A 97 21.48 -10.78 -22.18
C GLU A 97 22.83 -10.14 -21.84
N ARG A 98 23.58 -9.68 -22.86
CA ARG A 98 24.85 -8.99 -22.65
C ARG A 98 24.67 -7.73 -21.82
N HIS A 99 23.63 -6.95 -22.10
CA HIS A 99 23.31 -5.75 -21.36
C HIS A 99 22.92 -6.07 -19.91
N ALA A 100 22.10 -7.11 -19.68
CA ALA A 100 21.75 -7.58 -18.34
C ALA A 100 22.99 -8.05 -17.55
N ALA A 101 23.91 -8.79 -18.19
CA ALA A 101 25.16 -9.23 -17.55
C ALA A 101 26.07 -8.06 -17.16
N ILE A 102 26.22 -7.07 -18.06
CA ILE A 102 26.98 -5.84 -17.77
C ILE A 102 26.35 -5.08 -16.61
N MET A 103 25.02 -4.92 -16.61
CA MET A 103 24.32 -4.22 -15.53
C MET A 103 24.46 -4.98 -14.22
N LYS A 104 24.30 -6.30 -14.21
CA LYS A 104 24.51 -7.13 -13.01
C LYS A 104 25.90 -6.90 -12.40
N LYS A 105 26.95 -6.94 -13.22
CA LYS A 105 28.32 -6.65 -12.78
C LYS A 105 28.49 -5.23 -12.24
N LYS A 106 27.81 -4.23 -12.83
CA LYS A 106 27.83 -2.86 -12.29
C LYS A 106 27.09 -2.74 -10.96
N TRP A 107 26.01 -3.49 -10.75
CA TRP A 107 25.26 -3.48 -9.49
C TRP A 107 26.00 -4.19 -8.33
N GLU A 108 27.03 -4.97 -8.64
CA GLU A 108 27.96 -5.53 -7.64
C GLU A 108 28.90 -4.46 -7.06
N ASP A 109 29.20 -3.39 -7.82
CA ASP A 109 29.97 -2.24 -7.33
C ASP A 109 29.15 -1.44 -6.30
N PRO A 110 29.59 -1.36 -5.03
CA PRO A 110 28.88 -0.65 -3.97
C PRO A 110 28.72 0.85 -4.23
N GLU A 111 29.72 1.50 -4.84
CA GLU A 111 29.70 2.95 -5.09
C GLU A 111 28.69 3.30 -6.19
N PHE A 112 28.68 2.50 -7.26
CA PHE A 112 27.66 2.60 -8.31
C PHE A 112 26.26 2.39 -7.74
N ARG A 113 26.07 1.32 -6.95
CA ARG A 113 24.77 1.02 -6.32
C ARG A 113 24.29 2.15 -5.43
N LYS A 114 25.17 2.69 -4.57
CA LYS A 114 24.85 3.82 -3.69
C LYS A 114 24.42 5.04 -4.50
N THR A 115 25.19 5.41 -5.51
CA THR A 115 24.91 6.57 -6.39
C THR A 115 23.56 6.44 -7.10
N VAL A 116 23.25 5.24 -7.62
CA VAL A 116 21.95 5.00 -8.26
C VAL A 116 20.81 5.11 -7.24
N LEU A 117 20.96 4.54 -6.05
CA LEU A 117 19.94 4.61 -5.00
C LEU A 117 19.71 6.04 -4.49
N THR A 118 20.76 6.84 -4.33
CA THR A 118 20.62 8.25 -3.93
C THR A 118 19.87 9.06 -4.99
N ASN A 119 20.18 8.82 -6.27
CA ASN A 119 19.49 9.49 -7.36
C ASN A 119 18.02 9.08 -7.44
N LEU A 120 17.69 7.79 -7.25
CA LEU A 120 16.30 7.34 -7.18
C LEU A 120 15.57 7.93 -5.97
N ALA A 121 16.23 8.02 -4.81
CA ALA A 121 15.65 8.62 -3.62
C ALA A 121 15.35 10.11 -3.84
N GLN A 122 16.26 10.84 -4.49
CA GLN A 122 16.06 12.25 -4.84
C GLN A 122 14.88 12.43 -5.80
N VAL A 123 14.84 11.66 -6.90
CA VAL A 123 13.71 11.70 -7.84
C VAL A 123 12.39 11.36 -7.15
N ASN A 124 12.39 10.38 -6.24
CA ASN A 124 11.20 10.05 -5.47
C ASN A 124 10.79 11.16 -4.49
N ALA A 125 11.74 11.88 -3.89
CA ALA A 125 11.49 13.00 -2.99
C ALA A 125 10.91 14.20 -3.75
N ASP A 126 11.47 14.50 -4.92
CA ASP A 126 11.03 15.59 -5.80
C ASP A 126 9.66 15.28 -6.45
N MET A 127 9.30 14.00 -6.54
CA MET A 127 8.02 13.58 -7.10
C MET A 127 6.87 13.87 -6.13
N THR A 128 5.83 14.53 -6.63
CA THR A 128 4.61 14.79 -5.86
C THR A 128 3.87 13.48 -5.53
N TYR A 129 3.06 13.51 -4.46
CA TYR A 129 2.20 12.37 -4.12
C TYR A 129 1.29 11.95 -5.28
N ALA A 130 0.74 12.93 -6.02
CA ALA A 130 -0.13 12.68 -7.17
C ALA A 130 0.60 11.91 -8.27
N GLN A 131 1.83 12.31 -8.60
CA GLN A 131 2.67 11.62 -9.58
C GLN A 131 3.03 10.20 -9.13
N ARG A 132 3.42 10.02 -7.85
CA ARG A 132 3.67 8.68 -7.27
C ARG A 132 2.43 7.78 -7.36
N SER A 133 1.26 8.32 -7.02
CA SER A 133 -0.01 7.61 -7.08
C SER A 133 -0.38 7.23 -8.52
N ALA A 134 -0.21 8.15 -9.48
CA ALA A 134 -0.48 7.90 -10.89
C ALA A 134 0.43 6.82 -11.46
N MET A 135 1.73 6.85 -11.14
CA MET A 135 2.69 5.83 -11.56
C MET A 135 2.34 4.45 -10.96
N SER A 136 2.05 4.39 -9.66
CA SER A 136 1.63 3.16 -9.00
C SER A 136 0.35 2.59 -9.62
N LYS A 137 -0.68 3.43 -9.83
CA LYS A 137 -1.92 3.02 -10.51
C LYS A 137 -1.68 2.51 -11.92
N LYS A 138 -0.75 3.12 -12.67
CA LYS A 138 -0.39 2.67 -14.01
C LYS A 138 0.25 1.27 -13.97
N ILE A 139 1.12 1.01 -13.01
CA ILE A 139 1.73 -0.31 -12.82
C ILE A 139 0.65 -1.34 -12.43
N TRP A 140 -0.29 -0.99 -11.54
CA TRP A 140 -1.39 -1.87 -11.13
C TRP A 140 -2.45 -2.13 -12.21
N ARG A 141 -2.45 -1.37 -13.32
CA ARG A 141 -3.33 -1.65 -14.48
C ARG A 141 -2.82 -2.82 -15.32
N ASP A 142 -1.54 -3.17 -15.19
CA ASP A 142 -0.99 -4.35 -15.84
C ASP A 142 -1.49 -5.62 -15.12
N PRO A 143 -2.26 -6.49 -15.80
CA PRO A 143 -2.85 -7.68 -15.19
C PRO A 143 -1.79 -8.67 -14.69
N GLU A 144 -0.68 -8.85 -15.42
CA GLU A 144 0.38 -9.78 -15.03
C GLU A 144 1.05 -9.32 -13.72
N PHE A 145 1.29 -8.02 -13.61
CA PHE A 145 1.83 -7.42 -12.41
C PHE A 145 0.87 -7.56 -11.23
N ALA A 146 -0.42 -7.28 -11.42
CA ALA A 146 -1.43 -7.36 -10.37
C ALA A 146 -1.57 -8.79 -9.83
N GLU A 147 -1.57 -9.80 -10.71
CA GLU A 147 -1.62 -11.20 -10.33
C GLU A 147 -0.37 -11.63 -9.54
N ARG A 148 0.82 -11.29 -10.04
CA ARG A 148 2.08 -11.56 -9.34
C ARG A 148 2.09 -10.96 -7.93
N MET A 149 1.63 -9.72 -7.79
CA MET A 149 1.54 -9.06 -6.49
C MET A 149 0.50 -9.71 -5.56
N SER A 150 -0.62 -10.20 -6.11
CA SER A 150 -1.64 -10.93 -5.35
C SER A 150 -1.10 -12.25 -4.79
N ILE A 151 -0.33 -13.00 -5.57
CA ILE A 151 0.33 -14.25 -5.12
C ILE A 151 1.29 -13.94 -3.97
N ILE A 152 2.20 -12.97 -4.17
CA ILE A 152 3.15 -12.56 -3.14
C ILE A 152 2.42 -12.10 -1.88
N GLN A 153 1.35 -11.33 -2.02
CA GLN A 153 0.58 -10.84 -0.87
C GLN A 153 -0.07 -11.98 -0.09
N LYS A 154 -0.64 -12.97 -0.79
CA LYS A 154 -1.22 -14.17 -0.15
C LYS A 154 -0.15 -14.96 0.60
N GLU A 155 1.03 -15.14 0.01
CA GLU A 155 2.15 -15.83 0.65
C GLU A 155 2.63 -15.07 1.89
N VAL A 156 2.82 -13.75 1.80
CA VAL A 156 3.24 -12.93 2.94
C VAL A 156 2.20 -12.96 4.07
N GLN A 157 0.92 -12.90 3.74
CA GLN A 157 -0.17 -12.97 4.72
C GLN A 157 -0.34 -14.37 5.34
N SER A 158 0.14 -15.43 4.68
CA SER A 158 0.07 -16.78 5.23
C SER A 158 1.10 -17.00 6.35
N ARG A 159 2.21 -16.24 6.33
CA ARG A 159 3.30 -16.32 7.32
C ARG A 159 2.78 -16.04 8.74
N PRO A 160 3.13 -16.88 9.74
CA PRO A 160 2.58 -16.80 11.09
C PRO A 160 2.92 -15.47 11.78
N GLU A 161 4.14 -14.97 11.63
CA GLU A 161 4.57 -13.70 12.18
C GLU A 161 3.73 -12.52 11.69
N VAL A 162 3.39 -12.52 10.39
CA VAL A 162 2.58 -11.46 9.77
C VAL A 162 1.14 -11.53 10.28
N LYS A 163 0.60 -12.74 10.48
CA LYS A 163 -0.74 -12.91 11.07
C LYS A 163 -0.82 -12.41 12.51
N ILE A 164 0.21 -12.68 13.31
CA ILE A 164 0.28 -12.21 14.71
C ILE A 164 0.29 -10.68 14.73
N LYS A 165 1.21 -10.06 13.97
CA LYS A 165 1.30 -8.59 13.87
C LYS A 165 0.01 -7.97 13.34
N ALA A 166 -0.61 -8.56 12.31
CA ALA A 166 -1.89 -8.09 11.79
C ALA A 166 -3.02 -8.20 12.82
N SER A 167 -3.05 -9.28 13.61
CA SER A 167 -4.00 -9.45 14.71
C SER A 167 -3.79 -8.40 15.80
N GLU A 168 -2.55 -8.12 16.18
CA GLU A 168 -2.20 -7.10 17.17
C GLU A 168 -2.64 -5.70 16.75
N VAL A 169 -2.38 -5.31 15.49
CA VAL A 169 -2.84 -4.03 14.93
C VAL A 169 -4.37 -3.91 14.95
N GLN A 170 -5.08 -5.03 14.79
CA GLN A 170 -6.53 -5.05 14.79
C GLN A 170 -7.12 -5.07 16.20
N LYS A 171 -6.41 -5.63 17.19
CA LYS A 171 -6.84 -5.66 18.59
C LYS A 171 -6.92 -4.23 19.14
N GLY A 172 -8.10 -3.83 19.57
CA GLY A 172 -8.33 -2.50 20.16
C GLY A 172 -8.70 -1.41 19.16
N LYS A 173 -8.68 -1.69 17.84
CA LYS A 173 -9.18 -0.74 16.85
C LYS A 173 -10.68 -0.54 17.01
N LYS A 174 -11.08 0.65 17.49
CA LYS A 174 -12.49 1.03 17.60
C LYS A 174 -13.01 1.37 16.20
N PHE A 175 -14.05 0.69 15.78
CA PHE A 175 -14.74 1.01 14.53
C PHE A 175 -15.60 2.26 14.70
N SER A 176 -15.84 2.97 13.59
CA SER A 176 -16.77 4.10 13.58
C SER A 176 -18.19 3.62 13.95
N PRO A 177 -19.03 4.49 14.54
CA PRO A 177 -20.42 4.16 14.84
C PRO A 177 -21.19 3.66 13.61
N GLU A 178 -20.97 4.26 12.44
CA GLU A 178 -21.58 3.85 11.17
C GLU A 178 -21.14 2.45 10.75
N HIS A 179 -19.85 2.13 10.87
CA HIS A 179 -19.33 0.81 10.55
C HIS A 179 -19.90 -0.25 11.49
N CYS A 180 -19.97 0.06 12.80
CA CYS A 180 -20.64 -0.79 13.79
C CYS A 180 -22.12 -1.02 13.45
N ALA A 181 -22.84 0.04 13.06
CA ALA A 181 -24.24 -0.05 12.65
C ALA A 181 -24.41 -0.93 11.40
N LYS A 182 -23.53 -0.81 10.42
CA LYS A 182 -23.52 -1.64 9.20
C LYS A 182 -23.26 -3.12 9.50
N ILE A 183 -22.29 -3.42 10.38
CA ILE A 183 -22.06 -4.79 10.87
C ILE A 183 -23.30 -5.33 11.60
N GLY A 184 -23.89 -4.52 12.48
CA GLY A 184 -25.08 -4.89 13.24
C GLY A 184 -26.30 -5.16 12.34
N ALA A 185 -26.53 -4.31 11.34
CA ALA A 185 -27.61 -4.49 10.36
C ALA A 185 -27.42 -5.76 9.53
N ARG A 186 -26.21 -6.02 9.02
CA ARG A 186 -25.89 -7.26 8.31
C ARG A 186 -26.12 -8.50 9.18
N SER A 187 -25.72 -8.44 10.44
CA SER A 187 -25.95 -9.53 11.40
C SER A 187 -27.44 -9.77 11.61
N ARG A 188 -28.23 -8.73 11.85
CA ARG A 188 -29.70 -8.84 12.00
C ARG A 188 -30.37 -9.43 10.76
N ALA A 189 -30.05 -8.94 9.56
CA ALA A 189 -30.57 -9.48 8.30
C ALA A 189 -30.22 -10.96 8.11
N MET A 190 -29.00 -11.37 8.50
CA MET A 190 -28.62 -12.80 8.48
C MET A 190 -29.50 -13.64 9.42
N TRP A 191 -29.90 -13.10 10.58
CA TRP A 191 -30.77 -13.78 11.53
C TRP A 191 -32.27 -13.75 11.16
N GLU A 192 -32.68 -12.90 10.24
CA GLU A 192 -34.03 -12.91 9.65
C GLU A 192 -34.21 -14.08 8.67
N ASN A 193 -33.14 -14.54 8.03
CA ASN A 193 -33.17 -15.75 7.20
C ASN A 193 -33.55 -16.99 8.06
N PRO A 194 -34.69 -17.66 7.78
CA PRO A 194 -35.14 -18.83 8.52
C PRO A 194 -34.16 -19.99 8.50
N GLU A 195 -33.49 -20.24 7.37
CA GLU A 195 -32.52 -21.33 7.24
C GLU A 195 -31.29 -21.10 8.10
N HIS A 196 -30.77 -19.86 8.11
CA HIS A 196 -29.64 -19.50 8.96
C HIS A 196 -30.00 -19.68 10.44
N ARG A 197 -31.19 -19.20 10.83
CA ARG A 197 -31.70 -19.34 12.20
C ARG A 197 -31.89 -20.81 12.60
N ALA A 198 -32.43 -21.63 11.71
CA ALA A 198 -32.60 -23.07 11.93
C ALA A 198 -31.25 -23.77 12.10
N LYS A 199 -30.27 -23.52 11.20
CA LYS A 199 -28.90 -24.06 11.32
C LYS A 199 -28.22 -23.64 12.62
N ALA A 200 -28.32 -22.35 12.98
CA ALA A 200 -27.73 -21.86 14.22
C ALA A 200 -28.39 -22.48 15.46
N SER A 201 -29.71 -22.65 15.46
CA SER A 201 -30.43 -23.33 16.53
C SER A 201 -30.09 -24.81 16.60
N ALA A 202 -29.99 -25.52 15.48
CA ALA A 202 -29.62 -26.93 15.43
C ALA A 202 -28.20 -27.15 15.97
N ARG A 203 -27.24 -26.32 15.54
CA ARG A 203 -25.86 -26.32 16.08
C ARG A 203 -25.85 -26.09 17.59
N SER A 204 -26.66 -25.14 18.08
CA SER A 204 -26.75 -24.90 19.51
C SER A 204 -27.33 -26.09 20.26
N LYS A 205 -28.37 -26.75 19.72
CA LYS A 205 -28.97 -27.94 20.33
C LYS A 205 -27.99 -29.11 20.39
N ALA A 206 -27.32 -29.42 19.27
CA ALA A 206 -26.31 -30.47 19.20
C ALA A 206 -25.17 -30.25 20.21
N MET A 207 -24.73 -29.01 20.39
CA MET A 207 -23.74 -28.65 21.42
C MET A 207 -24.24 -28.92 22.86
N TRP A 208 -25.54 -28.76 23.13
CA TRP A 208 -26.13 -29.04 24.46
C TRP A 208 -26.49 -30.52 24.69
N GLU A 209 -26.56 -31.31 23.62
CA GLU A 209 -26.73 -32.76 23.64
C GLU A 209 -25.41 -33.48 23.95
N ASP A 210 -24.27 -32.88 23.61
CA ASP A 210 -22.95 -33.35 24.03
C ASP A 210 -22.84 -33.40 25.57
N PRO A 211 -22.67 -34.60 26.18
CA PRO A 211 -22.57 -34.75 27.63
C PRO A 211 -21.38 -34.02 28.23
N GLU A 212 -20.24 -33.95 27.53
CA GLU A 212 -19.03 -33.30 28.03
C GLU A 212 -19.22 -31.78 28.12
N PHE A 213 -19.75 -31.18 27.06
CA PHE A 213 -20.10 -29.76 27.05
C PHE A 213 -21.12 -29.44 28.15
N ARG A 214 -22.17 -30.27 28.28
CA ARG A 214 -23.21 -30.09 29.29
C ARG A 214 -22.64 -30.16 30.70
N ALA A 215 -21.82 -31.16 31.01
CA ALA A 215 -21.14 -31.28 32.30
C ALA A 215 -20.26 -30.06 32.60
N LYS A 216 -19.48 -29.60 31.61
CA LYS A 216 -18.63 -28.40 31.72
C LYS A 216 -19.42 -27.12 32.01
N MET A 217 -20.64 -26.97 31.50
CA MET A 217 -21.49 -25.82 31.80
C MET A 217 -22.00 -25.81 33.26
N PHE A 218 -22.14 -26.98 33.88
CA PHE A 218 -22.55 -27.13 35.27
C PHE A 218 -21.39 -27.27 36.26
N ASP A 219 -20.17 -27.42 35.76
CA ASP A 219 -18.95 -27.48 36.56
C ASP A 219 -18.85 -26.29 37.54
N PRO A 220 -18.58 -26.53 38.83
CA PRO A 220 -18.51 -25.48 39.85
C PRO A 220 -17.49 -24.38 39.53
N GLU A 221 -16.34 -24.73 38.96
CA GLU A 221 -15.30 -23.77 38.61
C GLU A 221 -15.77 -22.88 37.45
N HIS A 222 -16.35 -23.48 36.41
CA HIS A 222 -16.95 -22.75 35.30
C HIS A 222 -18.04 -21.78 35.76
N ARG A 223 -18.96 -22.24 36.63
CA ARG A 223 -20.02 -21.39 37.21
C ARG A 223 -19.46 -20.28 38.10
N ALA A 224 -18.41 -20.57 38.87
CA ALA A 224 -17.72 -19.57 39.67
C ALA A 224 -17.06 -18.49 38.80
N ASN A 225 -16.48 -18.86 37.66
CA ASN A 225 -15.88 -17.93 36.70
C ASN A 225 -16.94 -17.04 36.02
N ILE A 226 -18.09 -17.60 35.64
CA ILE A 226 -19.25 -16.81 35.18
C ILE A 226 -19.69 -15.82 36.27
N SER A 227 -19.82 -16.29 37.52
CA SER A 227 -20.21 -15.44 38.66
C SER A 227 -19.20 -14.32 38.92
N LYS A 228 -17.89 -14.60 38.85
CA LYS A 228 -16.82 -13.59 38.95
C LYS A 228 -16.96 -12.53 37.87
N GLY A 229 -17.18 -12.92 36.61
CA GLY A 229 -17.34 -11.99 35.50
C GLY A 229 -18.61 -11.14 35.56
N GLN A 230 -19.66 -11.62 36.21
CA GLN A 230 -20.89 -10.85 36.42
C GLN A 230 -20.87 -9.97 37.67
N ARG A 231 -19.98 -10.24 38.62
CA ARG A 231 -19.89 -9.50 39.89
C ARG A 231 -19.52 -8.05 39.62
N GLY A 232 -20.26 -7.12 40.22
CA GLY A 232 -20.06 -5.68 40.04
C GLY A 232 -20.62 -5.10 38.73
N ARG A 233 -21.27 -5.90 37.87
CA ARG A 233 -21.95 -5.39 36.68
C ARG A 233 -23.17 -4.56 37.08
N VAL A 234 -23.08 -3.24 36.92
CA VAL A 234 -24.21 -2.32 37.10
C VAL A 234 -24.97 -2.22 35.78
N LEU A 235 -26.26 -2.59 35.80
CA LEU A 235 -27.14 -2.44 34.65
C LEU A 235 -27.48 -0.98 34.41
N SER A 236 -27.48 -0.53 33.15
CA SER A 236 -27.88 0.84 32.80
C SER A 236 -29.32 1.13 33.21
N PRO A 237 -29.70 2.39 33.50
CA PRO A 237 -31.07 2.76 33.83
C PRO A 237 -32.08 2.27 32.77
N GLU A 238 -31.74 2.41 31.48
CA GLU A 238 -32.57 1.94 30.37
C GLU A 238 -32.76 0.41 30.38
N THR A 239 -31.69 -0.35 30.65
CA THR A 239 -31.76 -1.82 30.75
C THR A 239 -32.62 -2.24 31.93
N ARG A 240 -32.45 -1.58 33.08
CA ARG A 240 -33.28 -1.82 34.27
C ARG A 240 -34.75 -1.54 34.00
N PHE A 241 -35.06 -0.49 33.24
CA PHE A 241 -36.42 -0.17 32.83
C PHE A 241 -37.02 -1.26 31.93
N LYS A 242 -36.30 -1.72 30.90
CA LYS A 242 -36.75 -2.79 29.99
C LYS A 242 -37.03 -4.10 30.75
N ILE A 243 -36.15 -4.48 31.68
CA ILE A 243 -36.35 -5.65 32.56
C ILE A 243 -37.60 -5.43 33.43
N GLY A 244 -37.72 -4.27 34.08
CA GLY A 244 -38.88 -3.95 34.91
C GLY A 244 -40.20 -4.00 34.14
N ALA A 245 -40.23 -3.46 32.91
CA ALA A 245 -41.39 -3.49 32.03
C ALA A 245 -41.76 -4.94 31.64
N ALA A 246 -40.78 -5.78 31.29
CA ALA A 246 -41.03 -7.19 30.94
C ALA A 246 -41.55 -8.03 32.11
N HIS A 247 -41.17 -7.69 33.36
CA HIS A 247 -41.64 -8.38 34.56
C HIS A 247 -42.95 -7.82 35.12
N ARG A 248 -43.33 -6.59 34.76
CA ARG A 248 -44.55 -5.95 35.25
C ARG A 248 -45.77 -6.72 34.78
N GLY A 249 -46.65 -7.10 35.72
CA GLY A 249 -47.87 -7.85 35.43
C GLY A 249 -47.68 -9.37 35.30
N ARG A 250 -46.45 -9.89 35.32
CA ARG A 250 -46.20 -11.34 35.28
C ARG A 250 -46.56 -11.97 36.63
N LYS A 251 -47.74 -12.58 36.73
CA LYS A 251 -48.17 -13.31 37.94
C LYS A 251 -47.36 -14.62 38.06
N GLN A 252 -46.78 -14.85 39.25
CA GLN A 252 -46.14 -16.13 39.59
C GLN A 252 -47.19 -17.25 39.60
N ASN A 253 -46.81 -18.47 39.22
CA ASN A 253 -47.67 -19.65 39.36
C ASN A 253 -48.10 -19.77 40.86
N PRO A 254 -49.41 -19.94 41.15
CA PRO A 254 -49.93 -20.16 42.51
C PRO A 254 -49.15 -21.20 43.33
N GLU A 255 -48.79 -22.32 42.74
CA GLU A 255 -48.03 -23.40 43.41
C GLU A 255 -46.65 -22.93 43.84
N ARG A 256 -45.97 -22.19 42.96
CA ARG A 256 -44.63 -21.65 43.26
C ARG A 256 -44.69 -20.60 44.37
N ARG A 257 -45.76 -19.80 44.39
CA ARG A 257 -46.02 -18.82 45.44
C ARG A 257 -46.31 -19.50 46.79
N ALA A 258 -47.09 -20.57 46.79
CA ALA A 258 -47.35 -21.37 47.98
C ALA A 258 -46.06 -22.02 48.53
N ALA A 259 -45.23 -22.61 47.67
CA ALA A 259 -43.94 -23.18 48.07
C ALA A 259 -42.97 -22.13 48.65
N GLN A 260 -42.92 -20.93 48.07
CA GLN A 260 -42.13 -19.83 48.61
C GLN A 260 -42.65 -19.37 49.97
N SER A 261 -43.97 -19.26 50.13
CA SER A 261 -44.61 -18.92 51.41
C SER A 261 -44.33 -19.97 52.47
N ALA A 262 -44.37 -21.26 52.13
CA ALA A 262 -44.06 -22.35 53.05
C ALA A 262 -42.60 -22.31 53.54
N ARG A 263 -41.63 -22.03 52.64
CA ARG A 263 -40.20 -21.87 53.00
C ARG A 263 -39.91 -20.66 53.90
N GLN A 264 -40.76 -19.64 53.86
CA GLN A 264 -40.61 -18.44 54.68
C GLN A 264 -41.35 -18.55 56.02
N LYS A 265 -42.40 -19.37 56.09
CA LYS A 265 -43.16 -19.62 57.33
C LYS A 265 -42.23 -20.27 58.35
N GLY A 266 -42.07 -19.64 59.52
CA GLY A 266 -41.20 -20.12 60.60
C GLY A 266 -39.73 -19.70 60.52
N ARG A 267 -39.32 -18.91 59.50
CA ARG A 267 -37.96 -18.37 59.44
C ARG A 267 -37.81 -17.23 60.47
N VAL A 268 -37.12 -17.52 61.57
CA VAL A 268 -36.67 -16.49 62.53
C VAL A 268 -35.44 -15.80 61.94
N LEU A 269 -35.49 -14.48 61.78
CA LEU A 269 -34.30 -13.70 61.41
C LEU A 269 -33.41 -13.51 62.63
N ASP A 270 -32.10 -13.61 62.41
CA ASP A 270 -31.10 -13.27 63.41
C ASP A 270 -31.30 -11.80 63.90
N PRO A 271 -31.19 -11.52 65.21
CA PRO A 271 -31.42 -10.19 65.78
C PRO A 271 -30.53 -9.09 65.19
N GLU A 272 -29.29 -9.39 64.83
CA GLU A 272 -28.34 -8.43 64.25
C GLU A 272 -28.69 -8.12 62.78
N VAL A 273 -29.21 -9.12 62.06
CA VAL A 273 -29.75 -8.94 60.71
C VAL A 273 -31.05 -8.14 60.75
N TYR A 274 -31.90 -8.38 61.75
CA TYR A 274 -33.15 -7.64 61.94
C TYR A 274 -32.88 -6.15 62.18
N THR A 275 -31.93 -5.81 63.05
CA THR A 275 -31.56 -4.41 63.34
C THR A 275 -30.99 -3.68 62.11
N ARG A 276 -30.15 -4.35 61.30
CA ARG A 276 -29.67 -3.82 60.01
C ARG A 276 -30.80 -3.54 59.01
N ILE A 277 -31.75 -4.46 58.87
CA ILE A 277 -32.91 -4.29 57.99
C ILE A 277 -33.80 -3.15 58.49
N ALA A 278 -34.08 -3.10 59.79
CA ALA A 278 -34.89 -2.04 60.41
C ALA A 278 -34.26 -0.65 60.23
N ALA A 279 -32.94 -0.53 60.37
CA ALA A 279 -32.21 0.72 60.12
C ALA A 279 -32.26 1.16 58.64
N SER A 280 -32.20 0.22 57.70
CA SER A 280 -32.32 0.48 56.25
C SER A 280 -33.73 0.99 55.88
N CYS A 281 -34.78 0.39 56.44
CA CYS A 281 -36.16 0.83 56.23
C CYS A 281 -36.49 2.19 56.86
N LYS A 282 -35.77 2.60 57.92
CA LYS A 282 -35.91 3.94 58.51
C LYS A 282 -35.36 5.05 57.61
N ARG A 283 -34.29 4.79 56.83
CA ARG A 283 -33.71 5.78 55.88
C ARG A 283 -34.62 6.18 54.72
N THR A 284 -35.56 5.31 54.32
CA THR A 284 -36.48 5.56 53.20
C THR A 284 -37.80 6.21 53.62
N ARG A 285 -38.04 6.40 54.92
CA ARG A 285 -39.26 7.01 55.49
C ARG A 285 -39.05 8.43 56.04
N SER A 286 -37.96 9.11 55.69
CA SER A 286 -37.83 10.55 56.00
C SER A 286 -38.69 11.35 55.01
N ILE A 287 -39.98 11.49 55.35
CA ILE A 287 -40.87 12.49 54.75
C ILE A 287 -40.29 13.85 55.20
N ARG A 288 -39.85 14.67 54.25
CA ARG A 288 -39.45 16.06 54.50
C ARG A 288 -40.67 16.83 55.01
N LEU A 289 -40.79 17.01 56.33
CA LEU A 289 -41.62 18.05 56.92
C LEU A 289 -40.94 19.39 56.61
N ILE A 290 -41.56 20.16 55.72
CA ILE A 290 -41.20 21.56 55.46
C ILE A 290 -41.94 22.36 56.54
N GLU A 291 -41.21 22.83 57.56
CA GLU A 291 -41.73 23.86 58.46
C GLU A 291 -41.70 25.21 57.72
N LEU A 292 -42.89 25.75 57.44
CA LEU A 292 -43.09 27.13 56.98
C LEU A 292 -43.21 28.02 58.22
N ILE A 293 -42.15 28.77 58.53
CA ILE A 293 -42.17 29.84 59.53
C ILE A 293 -42.72 31.10 58.84
N PHE A 294 -43.91 31.55 59.25
CA PHE A 294 -44.40 32.89 58.92
C PHE A 294 -43.92 33.87 59.98
N ALA A 295 -43.28 34.96 59.54
CA ALA A 295 -43.03 36.14 60.38
C ALA A 295 -44.25 37.06 60.32
N LEU A 296 -44.67 37.57 61.48
CA LEU A 296 -45.61 38.69 61.60
C LEU A 296 -44.92 40.00 61.22
#